data_AF-A0A7S1M7J0-F1
#
_entry.id   AF-A0A7S1M7J0-F1
#
_cell.length_a   1.000
_cell.length_b   1.000
_cell.length_c   1.000
_cell.angle_alpha   90.00
_cell.angle_beta   90.00
_cell.angle_gamma   90.00
#
_symmetry.space_group_name_H-M   'P 1'
#
loop_
_entity.id
_entity.type
_entity.pdbx_description
1 polymer ?
#
loop_
_entity_poly.entity_id
_entity_poly.type
_entity_poly.pdbx_seq_one_letter_code
_entity_poly.pdbx_strand_id
1 'polypeptide(L)'
;MAEQGEDELLQESLQAFIDTASAEPDFFKGQLQQSMEPAKVIAGFARARANLEDGLRNLALEWLVSYLERKTKWLVKHVRDFPPLVLQCCMDFMLEMEDGEEVVRAWAARMDDEEG
;
A
#
# COMPACT_ATOMS: atom_id res chain seq x y z
N MET A 1 -11.16 -3.07 23.25
CA MET A 1 -12.41 -2.31 23.02
C MET A 1 -12.15 -0.89 22.55
N ALA A 2 -11.18 -0.14 23.10
CA ALA A 2 -10.81 1.17 22.54
C ALA A 2 -10.11 1.04 21.17
N GLU A 3 -9.12 0.15 21.06
CA GLU A 3 -8.35 -0.06 19.81
C GLU A 3 -9.21 -0.55 18.64
N GLN A 4 -10.18 -1.45 18.89
CA GLN A 4 -11.08 -1.96 17.84
C GLN A 4 -11.94 -0.86 17.19
N GLY A 5 -12.40 0.12 17.98
CA GLY A 5 -13.16 1.24 17.42
C GLY A 5 -12.30 2.24 16.64
N GLU A 6 -11.01 2.32 16.96
CA GLU A 6 -10.05 3.16 16.24
C GLU A 6 -9.65 2.53 14.90
N ASP A 7 -9.51 1.20 14.84
CA ASP A 7 -9.23 0.47 13.61
C ASP A 7 -10.41 0.52 12.63
N GLU A 8 -11.65 0.36 13.12
CA GLU A 8 -12.87 0.54 12.32
C GLU A 8 -12.94 1.95 11.72
N LEU A 9 -12.67 2.99 12.52
CA LEU A 9 -12.65 4.37 12.06
C LEU A 9 -11.55 4.63 11.03
N LEU A 10 -10.38 4.02 11.20
CA LEU A 10 -9.28 4.11 10.23
C LEU A 10 -9.66 3.44 8.92
N GLN A 11 -10.32 2.29 8.97
CA GLN A 11 -10.82 1.58 7.79
C GLN A 11 -11.84 2.42 7.03
N GLU A 12 -12.84 2.97 7.73
CA GLU A 12 -13.83 3.87 7.15
C GLU A 12 -13.18 5.10 6.52
N SER A 13 -12.16 5.66 7.17
CA SER A 13 -11.42 6.81 6.67
C SER A 13 -10.66 6.48 5.39
N LEU A 14 -9.97 5.34 5.33
CA LEU A 14 -9.28 4.90 4.11
C LEU A 14 -10.25 4.64 2.97
N GLN A 15 -11.40 4.03 3.25
CA GLN A 15 -12.45 3.84 2.25
C GLN A 15 -12.96 5.17 1.71
N ALA A 16 -13.21 6.15 2.57
CA ALA A 16 -13.62 7.50 2.14
C ALA A 16 -12.55 8.18 1.26
N PHE A 17 -11.26 7.94 1.53
CA PHE A 17 -10.18 8.43 0.68
C PHE A 17 -10.22 7.78 -0.72
N ILE A 18 -10.47 6.47 -0.80
CA ILE A 18 -10.61 5.73 -2.07
C ILE A 18 -11.81 6.27 -2.84
N ASP A 19 -12.95 6.42 -2.18
CA ASP A 19 -14.19 6.92 -2.78
C ASP A 19 -14.01 8.35 -3.30
N THR A 20 -13.36 9.21 -2.51
CA THR A 20 -13.03 10.60 -2.91
C THR A 20 -12.07 10.61 -4.10
N ALA A 21 -11.01 9.80 -4.07
CA ALA A 21 -10.09 9.67 -5.20
C ALA A 21 -10.79 9.09 -6.45
N SER A 22 -11.85 8.31 -6.28
CA SER A 22 -12.63 7.77 -7.38
C SER A 22 -13.57 8.81 -8.00
N ALA A 23 -14.33 9.53 -7.16
CA ALA A 23 -15.32 10.51 -7.58
C ALA A 23 -14.71 11.85 -8.00
N GLU A 24 -13.74 12.35 -7.23
CA GLU A 24 -13.12 13.66 -7.39
C GLU A 24 -11.59 13.56 -7.36
N PRO A 25 -10.96 12.95 -8.38
CA PRO A 25 -9.52 12.67 -8.35
C PRO A 25 -8.64 13.92 -8.42
N ASP A 26 -9.22 15.12 -8.63
CA ASP A 26 -8.47 16.38 -8.57
C ASP A 26 -8.38 16.96 -7.16
N PHE A 27 -9.18 16.46 -6.20
CA PHE A 27 -9.20 16.89 -4.81
C PHE A 27 -7.81 16.88 -4.16
N PHE A 28 -7.03 15.83 -4.40
CA PHE A 28 -5.71 15.65 -3.78
C PHE A 28 -4.58 16.42 -4.49
N LYS A 29 -4.79 17.01 -5.67
CA LYS A 29 -3.71 17.62 -6.48
C LYS A 29 -2.94 18.70 -5.71
N GLY A 30 -3.64 19.57 -5.00
CA GLY A 30 -3.03 20.68 -4.26
C GLY A 30 -2.04 20.17 -3.22
N GLN A 31 -2.47 19.24 -2.36
CA GLN A 31 -1.62 18.67 -1.31
C GLN A 31 -0.52 17.78 -1.88
N LEU A 32 -0.80 16.99 -2.91
CA LEU A 32 0.21 16.15 -3.55
C LEU A 32 1.31 16.98 -4.22
N GLN A 33 0.97 18.11 -4.84
CA GLN A 33 1.96 18.99 -5.45
C GLN A 33 2.75 19.79 -4.41
N GLN A 34 2.12 20.15 -3.29
CA GLN A 34 2.76 20.96 -2.25
C GLN A 34 3.71 20.14 -1.37
N SER A 35 3.28 18.98 -0.88
CA SER A 35 3.96 18.26 0.19
C SER A 35 4.05 16.75 -0.02
N MET A 36 3.26 16.19 -0.94
CA MET A 36 3.07 14.74 -1.09
C MET A 36 2.46 14.05 0.15
N GLU A 37 1.97 14.83 1.14
CA GLU A 37 1.63 14.31 2.46
C GLU A 37 0.56 13.21 2.45
N PRO A 38 -0.56 13.34 1.71
CA PRO A 38 -1.56 12.27 1.66
C PRO A 38 -0.97 10.93 1.21
N ALA A 39 -0.12 10.96 0.18
CA ALA A 39 0.52 9.75 -0.33
C ALA A 39 1.59 9.19 0.63
N LYS A 40 2.33 10.04 1.32
CA LYS A 40 3.33 9.61 2.32
C LYS A 40 2.68 8.94 3.52
N VAL A 41 1.60 9.51 4.04
CA VAL A 41 0.84 8.94 5.16
C VAL A 41 0.25 7.59 4.76
N ILE A 42 -0.42 7.52 3.62
CA ILE A 42 -1.04 6.28 3.13
C ILE A 42 0.03 5.22 2.81
N ALA A 43 1.17 5.60 2.22
CA ALA A 43 2.30 4.67 2.04
C ALA A 43 2.87 4.18 3.39
N GLY A 44 2.85 5.01 4.43
CA GLY A 44 3.19 4.61 5.78
C GLY A 44 2.27 3.49 6.28
N PHE A 45 0.96 3.62 6.09
CA PHE A 45 -0.01 2.58 6.45
C PHE A 45 0.19 1.30 5.66
N ALA A 46 0.34 1.40 4.33
CA ALA A 46 0.56 0.23 3.47
C ALA A 46 1.75 -0.61 3.96
N ARG A 47 2.83 0.05 4.40
CA ARG A 47 4.10 -0.59 4.78
C ARG A 47 4.19 -1.00 6.26
N ALA A 48 3.13 -0.82 7.05
CA ALA A 48 3.14 -1.04 8.49
C ALA A 48 2.91 -2.51 8.92
N ARG A 49 3.72 -3.45 8.41
CA ARG A 49 3.54 -4.91 8.53
C ARG A 49 3.27 -5.44 9.95
N ALA A 50 3.89 -4.87 10.97
CA ALA A 50 3.76 -5.36 12.35
C ALA A 50 2.66 -4.67 13.16
N ASN A 51 2.11 -3.56 12.66
CA ASN A 51 1.31 -2.63 13.45
C ASN A 51 -0.11 -2.43 12.93
N LEU A 52 -0.40 -2.88 11.70
CA LEU A 52 -1.72 -2.78 11.09
C LEU A 52 -2.11 -4.13 10.49
N GLU A 53 -3.40 -4.45 10.58
CA GLU A 53 -3.98 -5.59 9.91
C GLU A 53 -3.86 -5.48 8.38
N ASP A 54 -3.73 -6.62 7.70
CA ASP A 54 -3.55 -6.65 6.25
C ASP A 54 -4.71 -5.99 5.49
N GLY A 55 -5.93 -6.02 6.03
CA GLY A 55 -7.07 -5.32 5.43
C GLY A 55 -6.82 -3.81 5.28
N LEU A 56 -6.34 -3.15 6.33
CA LEU A 56 -6.02 -1.72 6.32
C LEU A 56 -4.84 -1.40 5.40
N ARG A 57 -3.81 -2.25 5.44
CA ARG A 57 -2.63 -2.12 4.57
C ARG A 57 -3.01 -2.26 3.08
N ASN A 58 -3.91 -3.19 2.76
CA ASN A 58 -4.43 -3.40 1.42
C ASN A 58 -5.25 -2.20 0.93
N LEU A 59 -6.13 -1.64 1.76
CA LEU A 59 -6.88 -0.42 1.40
C LEU A 59 -5.94 0.77 1.13
N ALA A 60 -4.88 0.92 1.93
CA ALA A 60 -3.89 1.95 1.71
C ALA A 60 -3.15 1.77 0.37
N LEU A 61 -2.74 0.53 0.05
CA LEU A 61 -2.11 0.22 -1.23
C LEU A 61 -3.08 0.43 -2.41
N GLU A 62 -4.35 0.05 -2.24
CA GLU A 62 -5.41 0.24 -3.24
C GLU A 62 -5.56 1.73 -3.60
N TRP A 63 -5.57 2.62 -2.60
CA TRP A 63 -5.64 4.06 -2.85
C TRP A 63 -4.45 4.54 -3.69
N LEU A 64 -3.23 4.14 -3.32
CA LEU A 64 -2.00 4.56 -4.00
C LEU A 64 -1.99 4.13 -5.47
N VAL A 65 -2.30 2.87 -5.73
CA VAL A 65 -2.33 2.29 -7.08
C VAL A 65 -3.47 2.90 -7.90
N SER A 66 -4.69 2.96 -7.34
CA SER A 66 -5.85 3.52 -8.03
C SER A 66 -5.66 4.99 -8.41
N TYR A 67 -5.06 5.80 -7.52
CA TYR A 67 -4.77 7.20 -7.83
C TYR A 67 -3.66 7.33 -8.89
N LEU A 68 -2.63 6.47 -8.83
CA LEU A 68 -1.58 6.42 -9.85
C LEU A 68 -2.15 6.13 -11.24
N GLU A 69 -3.04 5.16 -11.36
CA GLU A 69 -3.70 4.79 -12.62
C GLU A 69 -4.56 5.93 -13.19
N ARG A 70 -5.34 6.58 -12.33
CA ARG A 70 -6.25 7.67 -12.75
C ARG A 70 -5.51 8.94 -13.15
N LYS A 71 -4.39 9.25 -12.49
CA LYS A 71 -3.65 10.51 -12.67
C LYS A 71 -2.24 10.33 -13.22
N THR A 72 -1.92 9.21 -13.86
CA THR A 72 -0.56 8.86 -14.33
C THR A 72 0.12 10.01 -15.06
N LYS A 73 -0.53 10.57 -16.08
CA LYS A 73 0.02 11.68 -16.90
C LYS A 73 0.34 12.93 -16.05
N TRP A 74 -0.52 13.24 -15.08
CA TRP A 74 -0.33 14.40 -14.22
C TRP A 74 0.77 14.15 -13.18
N LEU A 75 0.75 12.98 -12.53
CA LEU A 75 1.74 12.58 -11.54
C LEU A 75 3.16 12.56 -12.13
N VAL A 76 3.35 11.92 -13.28
CA VAL A 76 4.66 11.90 -13.97
C VAL A 76 5.16 13.31 -14.30
N LYS A 77 4.25 14.26 -14.56
CA LYS A 77 4.62 15.63 -14.92
C LYS A 77 4.91 16.51 -13.69
N HIS A 78 4.09 16.40 -12.65
CA HIS A 78 4.02 17.37 -11.55
C HIS A 78 4.44 16.83 -10.18
N VAL A 79 4.39 15.51 -9.99
CA VAL A 79 4.63 14.85 -8.70
C VAL A 79 5.46 13.59 -8.95
N ARG A 80 6.70 13.80 -9.40
CA ARG A 80 7.59 12.77 -9.95
C ARG A 80 7.97 11.67 -8.96
N ASP A 81 7.87 11.97 -7.66
CA ASP A 81 8.20 11.03 -6.59
C ASP A 81 7.04 10.09 -6.25
N PHE A 82 5.83 10.36 -6.73
CA PHE A 82 4.67 9.50 -6.47
C PHE A 82 4.81 8.11 -7.11
N PRO A 83 5.09 7.96 -8.43
CA PRO A 83 5.21 6.61 -9.01
C PRO A 83 6.31 5.75 -8.38
N PRO A 84 7.53 6.26 -8.10
CA PRO A 84 8.54 5.51 -7.35
C PRO A 84 8.08 5.07 -5.96
N LEU A 85 7.34 5.93 -5.23
CA LEU A 85 6.78 5.59 -3.92
C LEU A 85 5.79 4.42 -4.01
N VAL A 86 4.88 4.45 -4.98
CA VAL A 86 3.91 3.36 -5.19
C VAL A 86 4.63 2.07 -5.56
N LEU A 87 5.60 2.14 -6.47
CA LEU A 87 6.41 0.99 -6.86
C LEU A 87 7.13 0.38 -5.64
N GLN A 88 7.71 1.22 -4.78
CA GLN A 88 8.35 0.75 -3.55
C GLN A 88 7.35 0.04 -2.63
N CYS A 89 6.14 0.58 -2.45
CA CYS A 89 5.11 -0.08 -1.66
C CYS A 89 4.74 -1.45 -2.26
N CYS A 90 4.54 -1.54 -3.58
CA CYS A 90 4.26 -2.83 -4.23
C CYS A 90 5.41 -3.84 -4.04
N MET A 91 6.66 -3.39 -4.14
CA MET A 91 7.82 -4.24 -3.92
C MET A 91 7.91 -4.71 -2.48
N ASP A 92 7.65 -3.84 -1.50
CA ASP A 92 7.62 -4.20 -0.09
C ASP A 92 6.57 -5.29 0.16
N PHE A 93 5.36 -5.17 -0.39
CA PHE A 93 4.33 -6.22 -0.32
C PHE A 93 4.76 -7.53 -0.98
N MET A 94 5.38 -7.48 -2.17
CA MET A 94 5.84 -8.69 -2.87
C MET A 94 6.97 -9.42 -2.12
N LEU A 95 7.71 -8.71 -1.25
CA LEU A 95 8.75 -9.29 -0.41
C LEU A 95 8.20 -9.85 0.91
N GLU A 96 6.92 -9.68 1.21
CA GLU A 96 6.26 -10.31 2.34
C GLU A 96 5.98 -11.78 2.03
N MET A 97 7.06 -12.57 2.01
CA MET A 97 6.92 -14.01 2.07
C MET A 97 6.40 -14.41 3.45
N GLU A 98 5.53 -15.42 3.48
CA GLU A 98 5.21 -16.11 4.72
C GLU A 98 6.50 -16.80 5.19
N ASP A 99 7.21 -16.18 6.13
CA ASP A 99 8.37 -16.73 6.85
C ASP A 99 7.94 -17.85 7.82
N GLY A 100 6.96 -18.66 7.43
CA GLY A 100 6.64 -19.89 8.14
C GLY A 100 7.82 -20.84 7.99
N GLU A 101 8.42 -21.24 9.10
CA GLU A 101 9.50 -22.23 9.11
C GLU A 101 9.12 -23.50 8.30
N GLU A 102 7.83 -23.83 8.25
CA GLU A 102 7.24 -24.87 7.39
C GLU A 102 7.37 -24.61 5.89
N VAL A 103 7.13 -23.38 5.41
CA VAL A 103 7.22 -23.01 3.99
C VAL A 103 8.67 -23.01 3.54
N VAL A 104 9.58 -22.50 4.38
CA VAL A 104 11.02 -22.51 4.14
C VAL A 104 11.56 -23.94 4.13
N ARG A 105 11.13 -24.80 5.08
CA ARG A 105 11.49 -26.22 5.11
C ARG A 105 10.96 -26.98 3.90
N ALA A 106 9.73 -26.72 3.47
CA ALA A 106 9.12 -27.34 2.30
C ALA A 106 9.83 -26.92 1.00
N TRP A 107 10.25 -25.65 0.89
CA TRP A 107 11.07 -25.18 -0.23
C TRP A 107 12.45 -25.82 -0.25
N ALA A 108 13.13 -25.89 0.91
CA ALA A 108 14.44 -26.53 1.03
C ALA A 108 14.40 -28.03 0.68
N ALA A 109 13.38 -28.77 1.14
CA ALA A 109 13.22 -30.18 0.82
C ALA A 109 13.03 -30.46 -0.68
N ARG A 110 12.35 -29.56 -1.41
CA ARG A 110 12.18 -29.69 -2.87
C ARG A 110 13.46 -29.44 -3.66
N MET A 111 14.38 -28.63 -3.13
CA MET A 111 15.66 -28.33 -3.78
C MET A 111 16.70 -29.45 -3.55
N ASP A 112 16.55 -30.23 -2.47
CA ASP A 112 17.43 -31.35 -2.12
C ASP A 112 17.14 -32.62 -2.96
N ASP A 113 15.90 -32.75 -3.48
CA ASP A 113 15.46 -33.90 -4.29
C ASP A 113 15.87 -33.84 -5.78
N GLU A 114 16.40 -32.72 -6.30
CA GLU A 114 16.81 -32.56 -7.72
C GLU A 114 18.29 -32.88 -8.02
N GLU A 115 19.12 -33.25 -7.02
CA GLU A 115 20.52 -33.70 -7.21
C GLU A 115 20.70 -35.25 -7.26
N GLY A 116 19.66 -35.99 -7.69
CA GLY A 116 19.69 -37.46 -7.87
C GLY A 116 19.86 -37.93 -9.31
#